data_AF-A0A235HK70-F1
#
_entry.id   AF-A0A235HK70-F1
#
_cell.length_a   1.000
_cell.length_b   1.000
_cell.length_c   1.000
_cell.angle_alpha   90.00
_cell.angle_beta   90.00
_cell.angle_gamma   90.00
#
_symmetry.space_group_name_H-M   'P 1'
#
loop_
_entity.id
_entity.type
_entity.pdbx_description
1 polymer ?
#
loop_
_entity_poly.entity_id
_entity_poly.type
_entity_poly.pdbx_seq_one_letter_code
_entity_poly.pdbx_strand_id
1 'polypeptide(L)'
;MAAPTTLATITAAGLTVTADGDRLTVRPRDRITPEVCDLIRARKADLLALLVEHPATADADADWNERAAIAEHDAGLSRGTAETVADAFHPVPHGAEPANWREWFDAEVAARIPVMGMAAAERRVWGIAMDLWHRRHGVKPTPHRCAGCGGRLDGARVFVLPDGAPVHDGDRFLRCLGVYGRRWRSQAAAALAALGIVEPEGVTNER
;
A
#
# COMPACT_ATOMS: atom_id res chain seq x y z
N MET A 1 28.34 -4.14 3.07
CA MET A 1 26.98 -4.56 3.49
C MET A 1 25.98 -3.56 2.92
N ALA A 2 24.91 -4.02 2.25
CA ALA A 2 23.94 -3.15 1.59
C ALA A 2 22.98 -2.47 2.58
N ALA A 3 22.40 -1.32 2.22
CA ALA A 3 21.52 -0.54 3.10
C ALA A 3 20.28 -1.31 3.63
N PRO A 4 19.61 -2.17 2.83
CA PRO A 4 18.52 -3.00 3.34
C PRO A 4 18.98 -3.99 4.43
N THR A 5 20.18 -4.56 4.27
CA THR A 5 20.78 -5.45 5.27
C THR A 5 21.16 -4.70 6.56
N THR A 6 21.62 -3.45 6.42
CA THR A 6 21.89 -2.57 7.56
C THR A 6 20.61 -2.22 8.31
N LEU A 7 19.54 -1.86 7.61
CA LEU A 7 18.24 -1.58 8.24
C LEU A 7 17.69 -2.82 8.96
N ALA A 8 17.73 -4.00 8.32
CA ALA A 8 17.31 -5.26 8.94
C ALA A 8 18.11 -5.60 10.21
N THR A 9 19.42 -5.33 10.21
CA THR A 9 20.28 -5.54 11.39
C THR A 9 19.89 -4.60 12.54
N ILE A 10 19.58 -3.33 12.23
CA ILE A 10 19.15 -2.34 13.23
C ILE A 10 17.77 -2.71 13.80
N THR A 11 16.83 -3.12 12.94
CA THR A 11 15.50 -3.57 13.37
C THR A 11 15.56 -4.84 14.21
N ALA A 12 16.42 -5.81 13.85
CA ALA A 12 16.63 -7.02 14.64
C ALA A 12 17.22 -6.75 16.03
N ALA A 13 17.94 -5.63 16.20
CA ALA A 13 18.39 -5.15 17.51
C ALA A 13 17.28 -4.44 18.31
N GLY A 14 16.05 -4.41 17.79
CA GLY A 14 14.89 -3.76 18.41
C GLY A 14 14.94 -2.23 18.34
N LEU A 15 15.62 -1.68 17.32
CA LEU A 15 15.73 -0.25 17.08
C LEU A 15 14.90 0.16 15.85
N THR A 16 14.17 1.25 15.98
CA THR A 16 13.46 1.93 14.89
C THR A 16 14.32 3.09 14.39
N VAL A 17 14.47 3.20 13.08
CA VAL A 17 15.16 4.33 12.41
C VAL A 17 14.15 5.07 11.55
N THR A 18 14.01 6.37 11.76
CA THR A 18 13.17 7.24 10.93
C THR A 18 14.03 8.34 10.31
N ALA A 19 13.62 8.82 9.13
CA ALA A 19 14.23 9.97 8.47
C ALA A 19 13.38 11.22 8.68
N ASP A 20 14.04 12.32 9.00
CA ASP A 20 13.46 13.67 9.04
C ASP A 20 14.41 14.59 8.24
N GLY A 21 14.06 14.82 6.97
CA GLY A 21 14.94 15.50 6.03
C GLY A 21 16.29 14.79 5.86
N ASP A 22 17.38 15.45 6.23
CA ASP A 22 18.76 14.92 6.18
C ASP A 22 19.20 14.26 7.50
N ARG A 23 18.27 14.12 8.46
CA ARG A 23 18.54 13.61 9.79
C ARG A 23 17.92 12.23 9.98
N LEU A 24 18.68 11.33 10.61
CA LEU A 24 18.17 10.05 11.10
C LEU A 24 17.86 10.16 12.59
N THR A 25 16.67 9.73 12.98
CA THR A 25 16.27 9.56 14.38
C THR A 25 16.20 8.07 14.68
N VAL A 26 16.82 7.65 15.78
CA VAL A 26 16.92 6.24 16.18
C VAL A 26 16.31 6.08 17.57
N ARG A 27 15.43 5.09 17.76
CA ARG A 27 14.75 4.79 19.02
C ARG A 27 14.71 3.28 19.30
N PRO A 28 14.63 2.83 20.56
CA PRO A 28 14.76 3.61 21.78
C PRO A 28 16.24 3.88 22.13
N ARG A 29 16.52 5.01 22.79
CA ARG A 29 17.89 5.54 22.98
C ARG A 29 18.78 4.65 23.87
N ASP A 30 18.17 3.99 24.85
CA ASP A 30 18.79 3.09 25.81
C ASP A 30 19.41 1.84 25.18
N ARG A 31 18.97 1.48 23.96
CA ARG A 31 19.49 0.33 23.20
C ARG A 31 20.54 0.68 22.15
N ILE A 32 20.89 1.96 22.02
CA ILE A 32 21.86 2.41 21.02
C ILE A 32 23.28 2.15 21.57
N THR A 33 23.93 1.12 21.05
CA THR A 33 25.34 0.85 21.35
C THR A 33 26.28 1.68 20.46
N PRO A 34 27.55 1.88 20.85
CA PRO A 34 28.56 2.55 20.01
C PRO A 34 28.69 1.91 18.62
N GLU A 35 28.66 0.59 18.55
CA GLU A 35 28.80 -0.18 17.31
C GLU A 35 27.62 0.07 16.35
N VAL A 36 26.41 0.16 16.89
CA VAL A 36 25.21 0.51 16.11
C VAL A 36 25.27 1.96 15.65
N CYS A 37 25.73 2.87 16.50
CA CYS A 37 25.95 4.28 16.14
C CYS A 37 26.90 4.41 14.95
N ASP A 38 28.03 3.69 14.98
CA ASP A 38 29.05 3.77 13.94
C ASP A 38 28.57 3.12 12.64
N LEU A 39 27.82 2.01 12.73
CA LEU A 39 27.16 1.39 11.58
C LEU A 39 26.16 2.35 10.91
N ILE A 40 25.32 3.04 11.69
CA ILE A 40 24.34 4.01 11.19
C ILE A 40 25.03 5.20 10.53
N ARG A 41 26.09 5.74 11.16
CA ARG A 41 26.86 6.86 10.59
C ARG A 41 27.54 6.48 9.27
N ALA A 42 28.17 5.32 9.21
CA ALA A 42 28.86 4.83 8.01
C ALA A 42 27.92 4.61 6.81
N ARG A 43 26.61 4.44 7.07
CA ARG A 43 25.60 4.13 6.06
C ARG A 43 24.50 5.18 5.97
N LYS A 44 24.68 6.36 6.59
CA LYS A 44 23.64 7.40 6.73
C LYS A 44 22.99 7.79 5.41
N ALA A 45 23.79 8.05 4.37
CA ALA A 45 23.29 8.48 3.06
C ALA A 45 22.39 7.41 2.41
N ASP A 46 22.82 6.15 2.44
CA ASP A 46 22.06 5.06 1.83
C ASP A 46 20.81 4.70 2.66
N LEU A 47 20.86 4.88 3.98
CA LEU A 47 19.69 4.72 4.86
C LEU A 47 18.67 5.83 4.62
N LEU A 48 19.12 7.09 4.43
CA LEU A 48 18.23 8.19 4.06
C LEU A 48 17.58 7.94 2.71
N ALA A 49 18.33 7.52 1.70
CA ALA A 49 17.77 7.18 0.38
C ALA A 49 16.71 6.08 0.48
N LEU A 50 16.98 5.02 1.27
CA LEU A 50 16.04 3.93 1.49
C LEU A 50 14.78 4.34 2.28
N LEU A 51 14.91 5.24 3.27
CA LEU A 51 13.81 5.71 4.11
C LEU A 51 13.00 6.83 3.45
N VAL A 52 13.58 7.57 2.50
CA VAL A 52 12.83 8.52 1.65
C VAL A 52 11.90 7.77 0.68
N GLU A 53 12.30 6.58 0.22
CA GLU A 53 11.42 5.69 -0.56
C GLU A 53 10.34 5.02 0.30
N HIS A 54 10.53 4.97 1.62
CA HIS A 54 9.63 4.32 2.58
C HIS A 54 9.50 5.15 3.87
N PRO A 55 8.68 6.22 3.89
CA PRO A 55 8.48 7.00 5.10
C PRO A 55 7.85 6.11 6.17
N ALA A 56 8.58 5.89 7.26
CA ALA A 56 8.07 5.28 8.47
C ALA A 56 7.11 6.27 9.14
N THR A 57 5.81 6.17 8.90
CA THR A 57 4.83 7.03 9.57
C THR A 57 4.63 6.53 10.99
N ALA A 58 5.12 7.29 11.96
CA ALA A 58 4.98 7.02 13.39
C ALA A 58 3.55 7.25 13.92
N ASP A 59 2.60 7.62 13.05
CA ASP A 59 1.17 7.63 13.34
C ASP A 59 0.37 7.59 12.03
N ALA A 60 0.26 6.39 11.44
CA ALA A 60 -0.48 6.18 10.20
C ALA A 60 -1.96 6.56 10.31
N ASP A 61 -2.53 6.54 11.54
CA ASP A 61 -3.92 6.90 11.81
C ASP A 61 -4.14 8.40 11.87
N ALA A 62 -3.22 9.15 12.49
CA ALA A 62 -3.26 10.60 12.44
C ALA A 62 -3.08 11.12 11.01
N ASP A 63 -2.13 10.55 10.27
CA ASP A 63 -1.86 10.91 8.87
C ASP A 63 -3.04 10.54 7.95
N TRP A 64 -3.67 9.37 8.15
CA TRP A 64 -4.90 9.00 7.42
C TRP A 64 -6.07 9.93 7.73
N ASN A 65 -6.31 10.22 9.02
CA ASN A 65 -7.39 11.12 9.43
C ASN A 65 -7.17 12.55 8.94
N GLU A 66 -5.92 13.02 8.98
CA GLU A 66 -5.53 14.32 8.45
C GLU A 66 -5.77 14.39 6.94
N ARG A 67 -5.34 13.38 6.17
CA ARG A 67 -5.59 13.31 4.73
C ARG A 67 -7.08 13.24 4.39
N ALA A 68 -7.86 12.48 5.15
CA ALA A 68 -9.31 12.45 4.99
C ALA A 68 -9.95 13.80 5.35
N ALA A 69 -9.50 14.46 6.41
CA ALA A 69 -9.99 15.78 6.80
C ALA A 69 -9.64 16.85 5.76
N ILE A 70 -8.43 16.83 5.19
CA ILE A 70 -8.03 17.73 4.09
C ILE A 70 -8.94 17.50 2.88
N ALA A 71 -9.14 16.25 2.46
CA ALA A 71 -10.01 15.94 1.32
C ALA A 71 -11.49 16.32 1.59
N GLU A 72 -11.96 16.21 2.83
CA GLU A 72 -13.30 16.61 3.23
C GLU A 72 -13.48 18.14 3.24
N HIS A 73 -12.56 18.86 3.89
CA HIS A 73 -12.70 20.29 4.12
C HIS A 73 -12.18 21.16 2.97
N ASP A 74 -11.05 20.79 2.37
CA ASP A 74 -10.41 21.60 1.32
C ASP A 74 -10.95 21.27 -0.07
N ALA A 75 -11.31 20.00 -0.32
CA ALA A 75 -11.87 19.56 -1.60
C ALA A 75 -13.41 19.39 -1.58
N GLY A 76 -14.06 19.62 -0.43
CA GLY A 76 -15.51 19.54 -0.28
C GLY A 76 -16.10 18.15 -0.52
N LEU A 77 -15.29 17.09 -0.34
CA LEU A 77 -15.72 15.71 -0.55
C LEU A 77 -16.52 15.20 0.64
N SER A 78 -17.46 14.27 0.40
CA SER A 78 -18.11 13.58 1.52
C SER A 78 -17.08 12.76 2.30
N ARG A 79 -17.30 12.56 3.62
CA ARG A 79 -16.38 11.81 4.48
C ARG A 79 -15.94 10.47 3.87
N GLY A 80 -16.88 9.65 3.39
CA GLY A 80 -16.53 8.36 2.77
C GLY A 80 -15.72 8.47 1.47
N THR A 81 -15.89 9.55 0.70
CA THR A 81 -15.06 9.82 -0.49
C THR A 81 -13.67 10.31 -0.07
N ALA A 82 -13.60 11.17 0.93
CA ALA A 82 -12.36 11.70 1.48
C ALA A 82 -11.50 10.59 2.10
N GLU A 83 -12.10 9.63 2.79
CA GLU A 83 -11.45 8.41 3.29
C GLU A 83 -10.91 7.54 2.17
N THR A 84 -11.62 7.46 1.04
CA THR A 84 -11.15 6.75 -0.16
C THR A 84 -9.94 7.44 -0.80
N VAL A 85 -9.91 8.77 -0.77
CA VAL A 85 -8.72 9.54 -1.19
C VAL A 85 -7.57 9.29 -0.22
N ALA A 86 -7.81 9.31 1.09
CA ALA A 86 -6.79 9.04 2.10
C ALA A 86 -6.16 7.64 1.93
N ASP A 87 -6.98 6.62 1.66
CA ASP A 87 -6.55 5.25 1.38
C ASP A 87 -5.70 5.12 0.10
N ALA A 88 -5.87 6.01 -0.88
CA ALA A 88 -5.04 5.98 -2.10
C ALA A 88 -3.55 6.23 -1.80
N PHE A 89 -3.27 6.98 -0.73
CA PHE A 89 -1.93 7.34 -0.25
C PHE A 89 -1.44 6.44 0.90
N HIS A 90 -2.10 5.29 1.12
CA HIS A 90 -1.75 4.42 2.23
C HIS A 90 -0.34 3.83 2.08
N PRO A 91 0.50 3.82 3.14
CA PRO A 91 1.85 3.30 3.04
C PRO A 91 1.83 1.82 2.68
N VAL A 92 2.74 1.43 1.79
CA VAL A 92 2.91 0.02 1.42
C VAL A 92 3.56 -0.76 2.57
N PRO A 93 3.17 -2.03 2.79
CA PRO A 93 3.93 -2.90 3.67
C PRO A 93 5.40 -2.99 3.22
N HIS A 94 6.31 -3.05 4.19
CA HIS A 94 7.74 -3.13 3.91
C HIS A 94 8.09 -4.47 3.26
N GLY A 95 8.86 -4.47 2.17
CA GLY A 95 9.27 -5.72 1.49
C GLY A 95 8.13 -6.59 0.95
N ALA A 96 8.46 -7.83 0.56
CA ALA A 96 7.52 -8.84 0.04
C ALA A 96 7.39 -10.07 0.94
N GLU A 97 8.03 -10.05 2.11
CA GLU A 97 7.98 -11.16 3.07
C GLU A 97 6.57 -11.30 3.65
N PRO A 98 6.04 -12.54 3.80
CA PRO A 98 4.68 -12.74 4.31
C PRO A 98 4.42 -12.10 5.68
N ALA A 99 5.40 -12.16 6.58
CA ALA A 99 5.30 -11.55 7.91
C ALA A 99 5.03 -10.04 7.83
N ASN A 100 5.70 -9.33 6.92
CA ASN A 100 5.54 -7.89 6.80
C ASN A 100 4.15 -7.49 6.29
N TRP A 101 3.58 -8.28 5.37
CA TRP A 101 2.20 -8.06 4.89
C TRP A 101 1.17 -8.38 5.97
N ARG A 102 1.38 -9.47 6.72
CA ARG A 102 0.48 -9.89 7.79
C ARG A 102 0.49 -8.91 8.97
N GLU A 103 1.67 -8.53 9.44
CA GLU A 103 1.85 -7.55 10.51
C GLU A 103 1.25 -6.19 10.14
N TRP A 104 1.48 -5.74 8.90
CA TRP A 104 0.85 -4.52 8.38
C TRP A 104 -0.68 -4.66 8.38
N PHE A 105 -1.23 -5.75 7.83
CA PHE A 105 -2.67 -5.94 7.78
C PHE A 105 -3.31 -5.92 9.17
N ASP A 106 -2.74 -6.66 10.12
CA ASP A 106 -3.24 -6.74 11.50
C ASP A 106 -3.16 -5.37 12.20
N ALA A 107 -2.09 -4.61 12.00
CA ALA A 107 -1.94 -3.26 12.53
C ALA A 107 -2.98 -2.28 11.95
N GLU A 108 -3.19 -2.32 10.63
CA GLU A 108 -4.14 -1.45 9.94
C GLU A 108 -5.60 -1.74 10.28
N VAL A 109 -5.92 -3.02 10.53
CA VAL A 109 -7.23 -3.42 11.07
C VAL A 109 -7.38 -2.86 12.48
N ALA A 110 -6.42 -3.11 13.36
CA ALA A 110 -6.47 -2.67 14.77
C ALA A 110 -6.69 -1.16 14.90
N ALA A 111 -5.97 -0.38 14.10
CA ALA A 111 -6.11 1.07 13.93
C ALA A 111 -7.54 1.54 13.65
N ARG A 112 -8.28 0.81 12.81
CA ARG A 112 -9.62 1.21 12.32
C ARG A 112 -10.77 0.67 13.17
N ILE A 113 -10.54 -0.31 14.04
CA ILE A 113 -11.56 -0.89 14.93
C ILE A 113 -12.31 0.20 15.73
N PRO A 114 -11.66 1.21 16.35
CA PRO A 114 -12.37 2.19 17.18
C PRO A 114 -13.41 3.03 16.42
N VAL A 115 -13.22 3.23 15.11
CA VAL A 115 -14.08 4.09 14.29
C VAL A 115 -15.23 3.33 13.62
N MET A 116 -14.96 2.11 13.12
CA MET A 116 -15.93 1.38 12.28
C MET A 116 -16.24 -0.05 12.76
N GLY A 117 -15.59 -0.51 13.83
CA GLY A 117 -15.72 -1.87 14.33
C GLY A 117 -14.94 -2.90 13.50
N MET A 118 -14.70 -4.07 14.09
CA MET A 118 -13.82 -5.11 13.55
C MET A 118 -14.17 -5.51 12.10
N ALA A 119 -15.41 -5.95 11.85
CA ALA A 119 -15.77 -6.48 10.55
C ALA A 119 -15.70 -5.44 9.42
N ALA A 120 -15.98 -4.16 9.71
CA ALA A 120 -15.84 -3.09 8.72
C ALA A 120 -14.38 -2.74 8.47
N ALA A 121 -13.56 -2.70 9.54
CA ALA A 121 -12.12 -2.48 9.45
C ALA A 121 -11.45 -3.57 8.60
N GLU A 122 -11.72 -4.86 8.88
CA GLU A 122 -11.20 -5.98 8.10
C GLU A 122 -11.57 -5.88 6.62
N ARG A 123 -12.85 -5.63 6.29
CA ARG A 123 -13.28 -5.47 4.89
C ARG A 123 -12.61 -4.29 4.20
N ARG A 124 -12.45 -3.17 4.90
CA ARG A 124 -11.80 -1.97 4.33
C ARG A 124 -10.32 -2.24 4.07
N VAL A 125 -9.60 -2.75 5.05
CA VAL A 125 -8.17 -3.06 4.95
C VAL A 125 -7.91 -4.17 3.93
N TRP A 126 -8.83 -5.14 3.78
CA TRP A 126 -8.78 -6.12 2.69
C TRP A 126 -8.81 -5.46 1.30
N GLY A 127 -9.71 -4.51 1.08
CA GLY A 127 -9.75 -3.72 -0.15
C GLY A 127 -8.42 -2.99 -0.41
N ILE A 128 -7.90 -2.31 0.61
CA ILE A 128 -6.63 -1.58 0.53
C ILE A 128 -5.46 -2.54 0.24
N ALA A 129 -5.42 -3.70 0.89
CA ALA A 129 -4.40 -4.73 0.70
C ALA A 129 -4.40 -5.23 -0.75
N MET A 130 -5.59 -5.47 -1.33
CA MET A 130 -5.73 -5.89 -2.72
C MET A 130 -5.19 -4.81 -3.69
N ASP A 131 -5.56 -3.55 -3.47
CA ASP A 131 -5.10 -2.43 -4.30
C ASP A 131 -3.58 -2.22 -4.19
N LEU A 132 -3.02 -2.27 -2.98
CA LEU A 132 -1.58 -2.17 -2.75
C LEU A 132 -0.83 -3.31 -3.42
N TRP A 133 -1.33 -4.55 -3.29
CA TRP A 133 -0.73 -5.71 -3.92
C TRP A 133 -0.74 -5.59 -5.44
N HIS A 134 -1.86 -5.19 -6.03
CA HIS A 134 -1.98 -4.99 -7.48
C HIS A 134 -1.04 -3.90 -7.99
N ARG A 135 -0.94 -2.75 -7.31
CA ARG A 135 0.00 -1.68 -7.71
C ARG A 135 1.46 -2.14 -7.71
N ARG A 136 1.84 -2.95 -6.71
CA ARG A 136 3.22 -3.40 -6.50
C ARG A 136 3.60 -4.62 -7.34
N HIS A 137 2.72 -5.61 -7.44
CA HIS A 137 3.00 -6.94 -7.99
C HIS A 137 2.14 -7.29 -9.21
N GLY A 138 1.10 -6.52 -9.49
CA GLY A 138 0.22 -6.74 -10.63
C GLY A 138 0.98 -6.69 -11.96
N VAL A 139 0.54 -7.55 -12.88
CA VAL A 139 1.11 -7.62 -14.23
C VAL A 139 0.98 -6.27 -14.91
N LYS A 140 2.11 -5.71 -15.36
CA LYS A 140 2.11 -4.42 -16.07
C LYS A 140 1.34 -4.56 -17.39
N PRO A 141 0.31 -3.72 -17.63
CA PRO A 141 -0.50 -3.77 -18.84
C PRO A 141 0.34 -3.53 -20.10
N THR A 142 0.03 -4.26 -21.18
CA THR A 142 0.66 -4.02 -22.49
C THR A 142 0.02 -2.80 -23.16
N PRO A 143 0.78 -1.74 -23.53
CA PRO A 143 0.21 -0.48 -24.00
C PRO A 143 -0.74 -0.58 -25.21
N HIS A 144 -0.56 -1.57 -26.09
CA HIS A 144 -1.35 -1.75 -27.32
C HIS A 144 -2.47 -2.79 -27.20
N ARG A 145 -2.73 -3.31 -26.00
CA ARG A 145 -3.78 -4.30 -25.75
C ARG A 145 -4.66 -3.87 -24.61
N CYS A 146 -5.97 -4.05 -24.79
CA CYS A 146 -6.94 -3.80 -23.75
C CYS A 146 -6.65 -4.72 -22.56
N ALA A 147 -6.41 -4.13 -21.39
CA ALA A 147 -6.17 -4.84 -20.15
C ALA A 147 -7.34 -5.78 -19.80
N GLY A 148 -8.59 -5.39 -20.08
CA GLY A 148 -9.76 -6.24 -19.91
C GLY A 148 -9.75 -7.50 -20.80
N CYS A 149 -10.01 -7.35 -22.10
CA CYS A 149 -10.25 -8.48 -23.00
C CYS A 149 -9.01 -8.99 -23.76
N GLY A 150 -7.86 -8.33 -23.66
CA GLY A 150 -6.62 -8.70 -24.38
C GLY A 150 -6.60 -8.33 -25.88
N GLY A 151 -7.71 -7.79 -26.42
CA GLY A 151 -7.82 -7.34 -27.80
C GLY A 151 -6.94 -6.12 -28.11
N ARG A 152 -6.64 -5.90 -29.39
CA ARG A 152 -5.86 -4.75 -29.87
C ARG A 152 -6.63 -3.44 -29.65
N LEU A 153 -5.91 -2.35 -29.38
CA LEU A 153 -6.48 -1.00 -29.16
C LEU A 153 -6.36 -0.08 -30.39
N ASP A 154 -5.83 -0.58 -31.51
CA ASP A 154 -5.52 0.25 -32.68
C ASP A 154 -6.77 0.95 -33.24
N GLY A 155 -6.72 2.28 -33.33
CA GLY A 155 -7.80 3.11 -33.86
C GLY A 155 -9.04 3.27 -32.96
N ALA A 156 -9.09 2.60 -31.80
CA ALA A 156 -10.18 2.74 -30.83
C ALA A 156 -9.92 3.88 -29.84
N ARG A 157 -10.98 4.53 -29.33
CA ARG A 157 -10.85 5.35 -28.12
C ARG A 157 -10.45 4.44 -26.95
N VAL A 158 -9.44 4.88 -26.20
CA VAL A 158 -8.85 4.14 -25.08
C VAL A 158 -9.09 4.96 -23.81
N PHE A 159 -9.58 4.29 -22.77
CA PHE A 159 -9.59 4.85 -21.44
C PHE A 159 -8.38 4.29 -20.67
N VAL A 160 -7.53 5.16 -20.14
CA VAL A 160 -6.36 4.77 -19.34
C VAL A 160 -6.73 4.90 -17.87
N LEU A 161 -6.66 3.78 -17.15
CA LEU A 161 -6.95 3.71 -15.71
C LEU A 161 -5.81 4.36 -14.89
N PRO A 162 -6.05 4.74 -13.63
CA PRO A 162 -5.03 5.35 -12.77
C PRO A 162 -3.75 4.51 -12.60
N ASP A 163 -3.83 3.18 -12.76
CA ASP A 163 -2.70 2.25 -12.72
C ASP A 163 -1.97 2.11 -14.07
N GLY A 164 -2.34 2.92 -15.07
CA GLY A 164 -1.80 2.92 -16.42
C GLY A 164 -2.41 1.86 -17.34
N ALA A 165 -3.37 1.06 -16.87
CA ALA A 165 -3.98 0.01 -17.68
C ALA A 165 -4.92 0.58 -18.75
N PRO A 166 -4.67 0.33 -20.04
CA PRO A 166 -5.56 0.79 -21.08
C PRO A 166 -6.73 -0.19 -21.24
N VAL A 167 -7.97 0.31 -21.23
CA VAL A 167 -9.18 -0.46 -21.56
C VAL A 167 -9.90 0.19 -22.73
N HIS A 168 -10.73 -0.58 -23.45
CA HIS A 168 -11.59 0.00 -24.47
C HIS A 168 -12.52 1.05 -23.83
N ASP A 169 -12.78 2.14 -24.55
CA ASP A 169 -13.78 3.15 -24.18
C ASP A 169 -15.16 2.83 -24.82
N GLY A 170 -16.17 3.67 -24.53
CA GLY A 170 -17.53 3.59 -25.11
C GLY A 170 -18.31 2.35 -24.67
N ASP A 171 -19.05 1.73 -25.59
CA ASP A 171 -19.94 0.58 -25.32
C ASP A 171 -19.21 -0.63 -24.71
N ARG A 172 -17.89 -0.71 -24.90
CA ARG A 172 -17.06 -1.80 -24.38
C ARG A 172 -16.43 -1.48 -23.02
N PHE A 173 -16.54 -0.24 -22.54
CA PHE A 173 -15.85 0.25 -21.35
C PHE A 173 -16.22 -0.56 -20.11
N LEU A 174 -17.48 -0.59 -19.72
CA LEU A 174 -17.92 -1.28 -18.50
C LEU A 174 -17.58 -2.77 -18.50
N ARG A 175 -17.70 -3.42 -19.66
CA ARG A 175 -17.31 -4.84 -19.82
C ARG A 175 -15.81 -5.02 -19.64
N CYS A 176 -14.99 -4.21 -20.30
CA CYS A 176 -13.53 -4.33 -20.23
C CYS A 176 -13.00 -3.96 -18.85
N LEU A 177 -13.55 -2.92 -18.22
CA LEU A 177 -13.29 -2.53 -16.84
C LEU A 177 -13.64 -3.66 -15.86
N GLY A 178 -14.82 -4.26 -16.01
CA GLY A 178 -15.25 -5.37 -15.15
C GLY A 178 -14.36 -6.62 -15.28
N VAL A 179 -13.99 -7.00 -16.50
CA VAL A 179 -13.07 -8.14 -16.73
C VAL A 179 -11.69 -7.84 -16.15
N TYR A 180 -11.16 -6.65 -16.40
CA TYR A 180 -9.87 -6.23 -15.85
C TYR A 180 -9.89 -6.27 -14.32
N GLY A 181 -10.90 -5.64 -13.73
CA GLY A 181 -11.13 -5.56 -12.29
C GLY A 181 -11.19 -6.92 -11.62
N ARG A 182 -12.02 -7.84 -12.15
CA ARG A 182 -12.14 -9.19 -11.61
C ARG A 182 -10.81 -9.94 -11.66
N ARG A 183 -10.08 -9.84 -12.77
CA ARG A 183 -8.83 -10.59 -12.94
C ARG A 183 -7.79 -10.16 -11.91
N TRP A 184 -7.53 -8.85 -11.78
CA TRP A 184 -6.49 -8.41 -10.85
C TRP A 184 -6.93 -8.64 -9.39
N ARG A 185 -8.21 -8.46 -9.05
CA ARG A 185 -8.72 -8.76 -7.70
C ARG A 185 -8.57 -10.23 -7.34
N SER A 186 -8.88 -11.14 -8.25
CA SER A 186 -8.68 -12.58 -8.02
C SER A 186 -7.19 -12.94 -7.83
N GLN A 187 -6.28 -12.29 -8.57
CA GLN A 187 -4.84 -12.50 -8.40
C GLN A 187 -4.35 -11.96 -7.05
N ALA A 188 -4.77 -10.75 -6.67
CA ALA A 188 -4.42 -10.14 -5.40
C ALA A 188 -4.96 -10.96 -4.23
N ALA A 189 -6.23 -11.36 -4.27
CA ALA A 189 -6.85 -12.20 -3.24
C ALA A 189 -6.10 -13.53 -3.06
N ALA A 190 -5.77 -14.22 -4.17
CA ALA A 190 -5.02 -15.46 -4.11
C ALA A 190 -3.61 -15.27 -3.51
N ALA A 191 -2.94 -14.16 -3.84
CA ALA A 191 -1.63 -13.86 -3.30
C ALA A 191 -1.68 -13.51 -1.81
N LEU A 192 -2.62 -12.66 -1.39
CA LEU A 192 -2.83 -12.33 0.03
C LEU A 192 -3.17 -13.58 0.85
N ALA A 193 -4.00 -14.47 0.33
CA ALA A 193 -4.29 -15.75 0.97
C ALA A 193 -3.03 -16.62 1.12
N ALA A 194 -2.13 -16.64 0.13
CA ALA A 194 -0.85 -17.32 0.22
C ALA A 194 0.10 -16.69 1.27
N LEU A 195 -0.08 -15.42 1.62
CA LEU A 195 0.61 -14.74 2.73
C LEU A 195 -0.10 -14.93 4.07
N GLY A 196 -1.17 -15.74 4.13
CA GLY A 196 -1.95 -15.99 5.34
C GLY A 196 -2.95 -14.89 5.69
N ILE A 197 -3.25 -13.96 4.79
CA ILE A 197 -4.30 -12.93 4.95
C ILE A 197 -5.56 -13.44 4.25
N VAL A 198 -6.57 -13.80 5.03
CA VAL A 198 -7.80 -14.42 4.53
C VAL A 198 -8.82 -13.35 4.19
N GLU A 199 -9.57 -13.57 3.11
CA GLU A 199 -10.69 -12.70 2.73
C GLU A 199 -11.75 -12.68 3.85
N PRO A 200 -12.13 -11.49 4.35
CA PRO A 200 -13.11 -11.39 5.41
C PRO A 200 -14.52 -11.73 4.93
N GLU A 201 -15.37 -12.19 5.85
CA GLU A 201 -16.74 -12.56 5.53
C GLU A 201 -17.55 -11.38 4.96
N GLY A 202 -18.41 -11.69 3.98
CA GLY A 202 -19.31 -10.72 3.36
C GLY A 202 -18.71 -9.87 2.23
N VAL A 203 -17.45 -10.08 1.82
CA VAL A 203 -16.85 -9.40 0.65
C VAL A 203 -17.39 -9.94 -0.68
N THR A 204 -17.79 -11.21 -0.74
CA THR A 204 -18.14 -11.90 -2.00
C THR A 204 -19.62 -11.89 -2.40
N ASN A 205 -20.48 -11.09 -1.77
CA ASN A 205 -21.94 -11.15 -2.02
C ASN A 205 -22.45 -10.35 -3.24
N GLU A 206 -21.57 -9.86 -4.11
CA GLU A 206 -21.93 -9.26 -5.40
C GLU A 206 -20.99 -9.79 -6.50
N ARG A 207 -21.25 -11.01 -6.99
CA ARG A 207 -20.59 -11.58 -8.18
C ARG A 207 -21.47 -11.41 -9.42
#